data_AF-A0A1Y0HYA8-F1
#
_entry.id   AF-A0A1Y0HYA8-F1
#
_cell.length_a   1.000
_cell.length_b   1.000
_cell.length_c   1.000
_cell.angle_alpha   90.00
_cell.angle_beta   90.00
_cell.angle_gamma   90.00
#
_symmetry.space_group_name_H-M   'P 1'
#
loop_
_entity.id
_entity.type
_entity.pdbx_description
1 polymer ?
#
loop_
_entity_poly.entity_id
_entity_poly.type
_entity_poly.pdbx_seq_one_letter_code
_entity_poly.pdbx_strand_id
1 'polypeptide(L)'
;MPGLPRRGAEEPPDLARALEHARILRAAGDPGGAAQVLDRSFAAEGVRTRSVPERVRFRALVLRADLALALHDEAAAERFLDGAEWFKAGADFLPRVAEALAALDDQVHRVDELRDQLANERCTG
;
A
#
# COMPACT_ATOMS: atom_id res chain seq x y z
N MET A 1 -42.36 -12.60 -15.92
CA MET A 1 -41.30 -11.74 -15.35
C MET A 1 -40.18 -12.62 -14.80
N PRO A 2 -39.11 -12.93 -15.56
CA PRO A 2 -37.94 -13.59 -15.01
C PRO A 2 -37.01 -12.56 -14.36
N GLY A 3 -36.50 -12.89 -13.17
CA GLY A 3 -35.82 -11.98 -12.25
C GLY A 3 -34.58 -11.29 -12.82
N LEU A 4 -34.41 -10.03 -12.39
CA LEU A 4 -33.25 -9.20 -12.69
C LEU A 4 -31.95 -9.91 -12.26
N PRO A 5 -30.85 -9.76 -13.03
CA PRO A 5 -29.55 -10.23 -12.60
C PRO A 5 -29.19 -9.50 -11.30
N ARG A 6 -28.91 -10.27 -10.25
CA ARG A 6 -28.30 -9.73 -9.03
C ARG A 6 -27.06 -8.96 -9.48
N ARG A 7 -27.02 -7.64 -9.19
CA ARG A 7 -25.82 -6.81 -9.32
C ARG A 7 -24.64 -7.69 -8.93
N GLY A 8 -23.75 -7.94 -9.89
CA GLY A 8 -22.48 -8.60 -9.58
C GLY A 8 -21.92 -7.86 -8.38
N ALA A 9 -21.67 -8.57 -7.29
CA ALA A 9 -20.82 -8.02 -6.26
C ALA A 9 -19.56 -7.63 -7.02
N GLU A 10 -19.31 -6.33 -7.19
CA GLU A 10 -18.02 -5.85 -7.67
C GLU A 10 -17.02 -6.51 -6.75
N GLU A 11 -16.36 -7.56 -7.24
CA GLU A 11 -15.32 -8.21 -6.48
C GLU A 11 -14.35 -7.09 -6.11
N PRO A 12 -14.11 -6.85 -4.81
CA PRO A 12 -13.23 -5.76 -4.42
C PRO A 12 -11.93 -5.91 -5.21
N PRO A 13 -11.33 -4.85 -5.74
CA PRO A 13 -10.15 -4.99 -6.58
C PRO A 13 -9.08 -5.83 -5.84
N ASP A 14 -8.47 -6.76 -6.56
CA ASP A 14 -7.28 -7.46 -6.08
C ASP A 14 -6.17 -6.43 -5.78
N LEU A 15 -5.38 -6.64 -4.73
CA LEU A 15 -4.40 -5.64 -4.29
C LEU A 15 -3.37 -5.32 -5.37
N ALA A 16 -2.99 -6.31 -6.19
CA ALA A 16 -2.10 -6.07 -7.33
C ALA A 16 -2.74 -5.12 -8.37
N ARG A 17 -4.04 -5.28 -8.65
CA ARG A 17 -4.77 -4.41 -9.57
C ARG A 17 -5.01 -3.03 -8.98
N ALA A 18 -5.30 -2.95 -7.68
CA ALA A 18 -5.45 -1.68 -6.97
C ALA A 18 -4.14 -0.90 -6.96
N LEU A 19 -3.01 -1.57 -6.74
CA LEU A 19 -1.67 -0.99 -6.79
C LEU A 19 -1.38 -0.34 -8.15
N GLU A 20 -1.66 -1.07 -9.23
CA GLU A 20 -1.43 -0.54 -10.58
C GLU A 20 -2.33 0.65 -10.88
N HIS A 21 -3.61 0.57 -10.50
CA HIS A 21 -4.54 1.69 -10.69
C HIS A 21 -4.13 2.92 -9.88
N ALA A 22 -3.67 2.73 -8.63
CA ALA A 22 -3.19 3.83 -7.80
C ALA A 22 -1.94 4.50 -8.39
N ARG A 23 -1.04 3.75 -9.03
CA ARG A 23 0.12 4.33 -9.74
C ARG A 23 -0.30 5.21 -10.90
N ILE A 24 -1.28 4.76 -11.69
CA ILE A 24 -1.83 5.53 -12.80
C ILE A 24 -2.46 6.83 -12.29
N LEU A 25 -3.26 6.77 -11.22
CA LEU A 25 -3.89 7.94 -10.61
C LEU A 25 -2.85 8.92 -10.05
N ARG A 26 -1.82 8.43 -9.35
CA ARG A 26 -0.70 9.25 -8.88
C ARG A 26 0.02 9.94 -10.03
N ALA A 27 0.32 9.22 -11.11
CA ALA A 27 0.94 9.79 -12.31
C ALA A 27 0.04 10.81 -13.03
N ALA A 28 -1.28 10.67 -12.91
CA ALA A 28 -2.26 11.64 -13.40
C ALA A 28 -2.44 12.86 -12.47
N GLY A 29 -1.74 12.92 -11.33
CA GLY A 29 -1.84 14.02 -10.37
C GLY A 29 -3.02 13.91 -9.40
N ASP A 30 -3.61 12.72 -9.24
CA ASP A 30 -4.69 12.45 -8.28
C ASP A 30 -4.22 11.55 -7.13
N PRO A 31 -3.46 12.10 -6.14
CA PRO A 31 -3.00 11.33 -5.00
C PRO A 31 -4.14 10.89 -4.06
N GLY A 32 -5.23 11.68 -3.99
CA GLY A 32 -6.40 11.37 -3.17
C GLY A 32 -7.18 10.16 -3.70
N GLY A 33 -7.43 10.12 -5.01
CA GLY A 33 -8.03 8.96 -5.66
C GLY A 33 -7.14 7.72 -5.57
N ALA A 34 -5.83 7.88 -5.76
CA ALA A 34 -4.86 6.79 -5.61
C ALA A 34 -4.91 6.18 -4.19
N ALA A 35 -4.92 7.02 -3.16
CA ALA A 35 -5.02 6.58 -1.77
C ALA A 35 -6.33 5.83 -1.50
N GLN A 36 -7.46 6.35 -1.98
CA GLN A 36 -8.77 5.74 -1.79
C GLN A 36 -8.88 4.34 -2.42
N VAL A 37 -8.28 4.14 -3.60
CA VAL A 37 -8.26 2.83 -4.27
C VAL A 37 -7.49 1.80 -3.44
N LEU A 38 -6.34 2.20 -2.89
CA LEU A 38 -5.54 1.32 -2.02
C LEU A 38 -6.27 1.01 -0.70
N ASP A 39 -6.87 2.02 -0.06
CA ASP A 39 -7.57 1.85 1.23
C ASP A 39 -8.72 0.84 1.12
N ARG A 40 -9.50 0.91 0.04
CA ARG A 40 -10.57 -0.09 -0.24
C ARG A 40 -10.00 -1.49 -0.42
N SER A 41 -8.85 -1.62 -1.08
CA SER A 41 -8.23 -2.91 -1.32
C SER A 41 -7.64 -3.51 -0.04
N PHE A 42 -7.00 -2.70 0.81
CA PHE A 42 -6.51 -3.14 2.13
C PHE A 42 -7.66 -3.59 3.04
N ALA A 43 -8.77 -2.85 3.05
CA ALA A 43 -9.96 -3.24 3.81
C ALA A 43 -10.54 -4.58 3.34
N ALA A 44 -10.51 -4.84 2.03
CA ALA A 44 -10.98 -6.11 1.46
C ALA A 44 -10.00 -7.27 1.65
N GLU A 45 -8.69 -7.00 1.75
CA GLU A 45 -7.66 -8.02 2.01
C GLU A 45 -7.86 -8.68 3.37
N GLY A 46 -8.16 -7.91 4.42
CA GLY A 46 -8.45 -8.44 5.77
C GLY A 46 -9.67 -9.36 5.84
N VAL A 47 -10.54 -9.33 4.82
CA VAL A 47 -11.75 -10.15 4.71
C VAL A 47 -11.51 -11.42 3.88
N ARG A 48 -10.41 -11.49 3.11
CA ARG A 48 -10.13 -12.59 2.18
C ARG A 48 -9.24 -13.66 2.79
N THR A 49 -9.53 -14.92 2.45
CA THR A 49 -8.69 -16.10 2.73
C THR A 49 -7.55 -16.32 1.72
N ARG A 50 -7.43 -15.45 0.70
CA ARG A 50 -6.41 -15.56 -0.34
C ARG A 50 -5.17 -14.75 0.05
N SER A 51 -4.04 -15.43 0.19
CA SER A 51 -2.75 -14.78 0.48
C SER A 51 -2.32 -13.94 -0.72
N VAL A 52 -2.15 -12.64 -0.52
CA VAL A 52 -1.53 -11.75 -1.51
C VAL A 52 -0.02 -11.96 -1.48
N PRO A 53 0.68 -11.93 -2.62
CA PRO A 53 2.13 -12.02 -2.63
C PRO A 53 2.77 -10.91 -1.79
N GLU A 54 3.75 -11.29 -0.99
CA GLU A 54 4.48 -10.47 -0.04
C GLU A 54 5.00 -9.18 -0.69
N ARG A 55 5.53 -9.31 -1.91
CA ARG A 55 6.04 -8.20 -2.74
C ARG A 55 4.98 -7.16 -3.08
N VAL A 56 3.75 -7.60 -3.36
CA VAL A 56 2.63 -6.73 -3.74
C VAL A 56 2.16 -5.95 -2.52
N ARG A 57 2.02 -6.63 -1.39
CA ARG A 57 1.65 -5.99 -0.12
C ARG A 57 2.68 -4.94 0.29
N PHE A 58 3.98 -5.27 0.24
CA PHE A 58 5.04 -4.31 0.55
C PHE A 58 4.98 -3.07 -0.35
N ARG A 59 4.89 -3.25 -1.67
CA ARG A 59 4.78 -2.12 -2.62
C ARG A 59 3.54 -1.26 -2.37
N ALA A 60 2.42 -1.86 -1.99
CA ALA A 60 1.20 -1.12 -1.67
C ALA A 60 1.33 -0.29 -0.39
N LEU A 61 2.01 -0.81 0.64
CA LEU A 61 2.29 -0.08 1.88
C LEU A 61 3.17 1.15 1.59
N VAL A 62 4.27 0.96 0.85
CA VAL A 62 5.19 2.04 0.47
C VAL A 62 4.48 3.12 -0.35
N LEU A 63 3.70 2.72 -1.37
CA LEU A 63 2.96 3.67 -2.19
C LEU A 63 1.92 4.44 -1.37
N ARG A 64 1.23 3.78 -0.44
CA ARG A 64 0.21 4.44 0.37
C ARG A 64 0.81 5.42 1.38
N ALA A 65 2.00 5.14 1.91
CA ALA A 65 2.78 6.06 2.74
C ALA A 65 3.24 7.30 1.94
N ASP A 66 3.78 7.09 0.74
CA ASP A 66 4.16 8.19 -0.17
C ASP A 66 2.97 9.11 -0.49
N LEU A 67 1.82 8.52 -0.78
CA LEU A 67 0.58 9.26 -1.02
C LEU A 67 0.08 10.00 0.24
N ALA A 68 0.30 9.44 1.42
CA ALA A 68 -0.09 10.10 2.67
C ALA A 68 0.73 11.36 2.92
N LEU A 69 2.06 11.32 2.71
CA LEU A 69 2.90 12.52 2.79
C LEU A 69 2.51 13.56 1.74
N ALA A 70 2.25 13.13 0.49
CA ALA A 70 1.77 14.04 -0.56
C ALA A 70 0.42 14.70 -0.23
N LEU A 71 -0.37 14.12 0.67
CA LEU A 71 -1.65 14.63 1.16
C LEU A 71 -1.52 15.33 2.54
N HIS A 72 -0.30 15.47 3.07
CA HIS A 72 -0.02 15.97 4.41
C HIS A 72 -0.75 15.23 5.54
N ASP A 73 -0.98 13.93 5.36
CA ASP A 73 -1.55 13.03 6.36
C ASP A 73 -0.44 12.22 7.04
N GLU A 74 0.25 12.86 7.97
CA GLU A 74 1.38 12.28 8.70
C GLU A 74 1.01 11.02 9.50
N ALA A 75 -0.20 10.99 10.07
CA ALA A 75 -0.67 9.86 10.86
C ALA A 75 -0.90 8.62 9.99
N ALA A 76 -1.47 8.80 8.79
CA ALA A 76 -1.56 7.72 7.83
C ALA A 76 -0.17 7.30 7.34
N ALA A 77 0.71 8.25 7.03
CA ALA A 77 2.07 7.96 6.58
C ALA A 77 2.80 7.07 7.59
N GLU A 78 2.80 7.44 8.87
CA GLU A 78 3.42 6.67 9.95
C GLU A 78 2.84 5.26 10.05
N ARG A 79 1.50 5.13 10.07
CA ARG A 79 0.84 3.82 10.16
C ARG A 79 1.22 2.89 9.00
N PHE A 80 1.31 3.39 7.78
CA PHE A 80 1.68 2.57 6.62
C PHE A 80 3.17 2.25 6.60
N LEU A 81 4.03 3.17 7.06
CA LEU A 81 5.46 2.90 7.23
C LEU A 81 5.72 1.88 8.34
N ASP A 82 5.00 1.92 9.45
CA ASP A 82 5.08 0.90 10.51
C ASP A 82 4.72 -0.49 9.97
N GLY A 83 3.70 -0.57 9.11
CA GLY A 83 3.36 -1.81 8.41
C GLY A 83 4.47 -2.32 7.49
N ALA A 84 5.18 -1.42 6.80
CA ALA A 84 6.32 -1.77 5.95
C ALA A 84 7.53 -2.22 6.78
N GLU A 85 7.79 -1.58 7.92
CA GLU A 85 8.84 -1.96 8.87
C GLU A 85 8.59 -3.33 9.50
N TRP A 86 7.33 -3.64 9.85
CA TRP A 86 6.97 -4.97 10.32
C TRP A 86 7.25 -6.04 9.26
N PHE A 87 7.11 -5.68 7.98
CA PHE A 87 7.46 -6.53 6.86
C PHE A 87 8.98 -6.74 6.72
N LYS A 88 9.77 -5.67 6.90
CA LYS A 88 11.24 -5.71 6.94
C LYS A 88 11.73 -6.60 8.10
N ALA A 89 11.22 -6.40 9.31
CA ALA A 89 11.53 -7.25 10.47
C ALA A 89 11.12 -8.71 10.25
N GLY A 90 10.04 -8.96 9.52
CA GLY A 90 9.61 -10.31 9.15
C GLY A 90 10.60 -11.07 8.27
N ALA A 91 11.45 -10.38 7.50
CA ALA A 91 12.48 -11.02 6.67
C ALA A 91 13.53 -11.78 7.48
N ASP A 92 13.80 -11.35 8.72
CA ASP A 92 14.73 -12.03 9.62
C ASP A 92 14.22 -13.41 10.05
N PHE A 93 12.90 -13.63 9.98
CA PHE A 93 12.25 -14.84 10.47
C PHE A 93 11.62 -15.69 9.34
N LEU A 94 11.39 -15.11 8.16
CA LEU A 94 10.70 -15.75 7.04
C LEU A 94 11.52 -15.63 5.74
N PRO A 95 12.17 -16.72 5.27
CA PRO A 95 12.98 -16.70 4.06
C PRO A 95 12.25 -16.22 2.80
N ARG A 96 10.95 -16.53 2.65
CA ARG A 96 10.13 -16.04 1.54
C ARG A 96 9.96 -14.52 1.54
N VAL A 97 9.91 -13.91 2.73
CA VAL A 97 9.83 -12.45 2.89
C VAL A 97 11.19 -11.82 2.57
N ALA A 98 12.29 -12.43 3.01
CA ALA A 98 13.64 -11.98 2.66
C ALA A 98 13.89 -12.00 1.14
N GLU A 99 13.56 -13.10 0.46
CA GLU A 99 13.62 -13.18 -1.01
C GLU A 99 12.68 -12.19 -1.71
N ALA A 100 11.57 -11.83 -1.05
CA ALA A 100 10.67 -10.82 -1.56
C ALA A 100 11.27 -9.42 -1.50
N LEU A 101 11.88 -9.05 -0.37
CA LEU A 101 12.51 -7.75 -0.17
C LEU A 101 13.81 -7.58 -0.95
N ALA A 102 14.61 -8.63 -1.11
CA ALA A 102 15.83 -8.58 -1.91
C ALA A 102 15.56 -8.19 -3.38
N ALA A 103 14.37 -8.51 -3.91
CA ALA A 103 13.94 -8.10 -5.25
C ALA A 103 13.32 -6.68 -5.29
N LEU A 104 13.32 -5.96 -4.16
CA LEU A 104 12.65 -4.69 -3.93
C LEU A 104 13.57 -3.65 -3.29
N ASP A 105 14.87 -3.72 -3.55
CA ASP A 105 15.89 -2.84 -2.96
C ASP A 105 15.51 -1.34 -3.05
N ASP A 106 15.11 -0.86 -4.24
CA ASP A 106 14.65 0.52 -4.44
C ASP A 106 13.48 0.92 -3.51
N GLN A 107 12.57 -0.02 -3.24
CA GLN A 107 11.38 0.23 -2.41
C GLN A 107 11.74 0.20 -0.92
N VAL A 108 12.74 -0.60 -0.53
CA VAL A 108 13.29 -0.58 0.83
C VAL A 108 13.97 0.76 1.07
N HIS A 109 14.80 1.22 0.14
CA HIS A 109 15.42 2.55 0.23
C HIS A 109 14.35 3.66 0.31
N ARG A 110 13.28 3.55 -0.48
CA ARG A 110 12.18 4.52 -0.44
C ARG A 110 11.49 4.61 0.92
N VAL A 111 11.40 3.51 1.69
CA VAL A 111 10.84 3.55 3.05
C VAL A 111 11.68 4.46 3.95
N ASP A 112 13.00 4.34 3.87
CA ASP A 112 13.93 5.14 4.68
C ASP A 112 13.83 6.62 4.29
N GLU A 113 13.77 6.94 2.99
CA GLU A 113 13.55 8.32 2.51
C GLU A 113 12.23 8.93 3.02
N LEU A 114 11.13 8.16 3.00
CA LEU A 114 9.82 8.62 3.48
C LEU A 114 9.82 8.86 4.99
N ARG A 115 10.60 8.07 5.76
CA ARG A 115 10.78 8.29 7.21
C ARG A 115 11.53 9.59 7.48
N ASP A 116 12.60 9.85 6.76
CA ASP A 116 13.36 11.09 6.88
C ASP A 116 12.48 12.30 6.53
N GLN A 117 11.66 12.18 5.48
CA GLN A 117 10.69 13.22 5.11
C GLN A 117 9.67 13.48 6.23
N LEU A 118 9.03 12.42 6.75
CA LEU A 118 8.07 12.53 7.85
C LEU A 118 8.71 13.17 9.11
N ALA A 119 9.94 12.79 9.44
CA ALA A 119 10.67 13.38 10.57
C ALA A 119 10.95 14.88 10.36
N ASN A 120 11.30 15.27 9.13
CA ASN A 120 11.53 16.67 8.78
C ASN A 120 10.24 17.50 8.84
N GLU A 121 9.11 16.98 8.35
CA GLU A 121 7.80 17.66 8.42
C GLU A 121 7.41 17.96 9.88
N ARG A 122 7.56 16.97 10.76
CA ARG A 122 7.32 17.10 12.22
C ARG A 122 8.20 18.11 12.94
N CYS A 123 9.41 18.37 12.43
CA CYS A 123 10.30 19.38 12.99
C CYS A 123 9.98 20.80 12.51
N THR A 124 9.22 20.94 11.43
CA THR A 124 8.88 22.24 10.82
C THR A 124 7.47 22.73 11.10
N GLY A 125 6.58 21.87 11.63
CA GLY A 125 5.23 22.23 12.11
C GLY A 125 5.21 22.70 13.56
#